data_AF-A0A444Z7J7-F1
#
_entry.id   AF-A0A444Z7J7-F1
#
_cell.length_a   1.000
_cell.length_b   1.000
_cell.length_c   1.000
_cell.angle_alpha   90.00
_cell.angle_beta   90.00
_cell.angle_gamma   90.00
#
_symmetry.space_group_name_H-M   'P 1'
#
loop_
_entity.id
_entity.type
_entity.pdbx_description
1 polymer ?
#
loop_
_entity_poly.entity_id
_entity_poly.type
_entity_poly.pdbx_seq_one_letter_code
_entity_poly.pdbx_strand_id
1 'polypeptide(L)'
;MLCRYSISVLGLERVKKFPDKYILDQWKKTLKRKHNSIESSHDLSHLELIKKQYNEMCKKFYNIAKVVAAFEELTETVRRVLGLGYVVGTKDLYNG
;
A
#
# COMPACT_ATOMS: atom_id res chain seq x y z
N MET A 1 3.85 -38.52 -5.07
CA MET A 1 3.39 -37.12 -5.13
C MET A 1 2.08 -37.10 -5.91
N LEU A 2 0.99 -36.55 -5.35
CA LEU A 2 -0.25 -36.32 -6.10
C LEU A 2 -0.16 -34.95 -6.78
N CYS A 3 -0.38 -34.87 -8.08
CA CYS A 3 -0.36 -33.61 -8.81
C CYS A 3 -1.70 -32.86 -8.67
N ARG A 4 -1.73 -31.57 -9.02
CA ARG A 4 -2.93 -30.73 -8.95
C ARG A 4 -4.12 -31.35 -9.71
N TYR A 5 -3.85 -31.98 -10.85
CA TYR A 5 -4.85 -32.66 -11.66
C TYR A 5 -5.47 -33.84 -10.89
N SER A 6 -4.66 -34.72 -10.32
CA SER A 6 -5.15 -35.86 -9.52
C SER A 6 -6.01 -35.39 -8.35
N ILE A 7 -5.58 -34.38 -7.60
CA ILE A 7 -6.34 -33.85 -6.45
C ILE A 7 -7.71 -33.33 -6.90
N SER A 8 -7.77 -32.64 -8.04
CA SER A 8 -9.01 -32.07 -8.57
C SER A 8 -10.01 -33.15 -9.00
N VAL A 9 -9.53 -34.16 -9.75
CA VAL A 9 -10.36 -35.31 -10.16
C VAL A 9 -10.86 -36.08 -8.94
N LEU A 10 -10.00 -36.31 -7.94
CA LEU A 10 -10.38 -37.02 -6.73
C LEU A 10 -11.39 -36.24 -5.86
N GLY A 11 -11.31 -34.91 -5.87
CA GLY A 11 -12.29 -34.04 -5.22
C GLY A 11 -13.67 -34.11 -5.90
N LEU A 12 -13.69 -34.20 -7.24
CA LEU A 12 -14.91 -34.39 -8.03
C LEU A 12 -15.57 -35.74 -7.73
N GLU A 13 -14.76 -36.80 -7.62
CA GLU A 13 -15.19 -38.16 -7.26
C GLU A 13 -15.56 -38.34 -5.77
N ARG A 14 -15.54 -37.25 -4.98
CA ARG A 14 -15.90 -37.23 -3.54
C ARG A 14 -15.14 -38.28 -2.71
N VAL A 15 -13.91 -38.59 -3.07
CA VAL A 15 -13.08 -39.56 -2.34
C VAL A 15 -12.75 -39.00 -0.95
N LYS A 16 -13.36 -39.58 0.09
CA LYS A 16 -13.21 -39.11 1.48
C LYS A 16 -12.01 -39.69 2.22
N LYS A 17 -11.46 -40.81 1.75
CA LYS A 17 -10.36 -41.53 2.42
C LYS A 17 -9.31 -41.92 1.39
N PHE A 18 -8.07 -41.49 1.62
CA PHE A 18 -6.92 -41.91 0.84
C PHE A 18 -6.13 -42.97 1.60
N PRO A 19 -5.64 -44.02 0.93
CA PRO A 19 -4.63 -44.89 1.50
C PRO A 19 -3.38 -44.09 1.87
N ASP A 20 -2.83 -44.34 3.06
CA ASP A 20 -1.69 -43.58 3.60
C ASP A 20 -0.45 -43.61 2.70
N LYS A 21 -0.30 -44.65 1.86
CA LYS A 21 0.78 -44.78 0.87
C LYS A 21 0.83 -43.65 -0.17
N TYR A 22 -0.26 -42.90 -0.35
CA TYR A 22 -0.32 -41.75 -1.26
C TYR A 22 -0.23 -40.39 -0.53
N ILE A 23 -0.33 -40.38 0.80
CA ILE A 23 -0.24 -39.18 1.62
C ILE A 23 1.22 -38.96 1.97
N LEU A 24 1.80 -37.93 1.37
CA LEU A 24 3.15 -37.49 1.70
C LEU A 24 3.22 -37.10 3.18
N ASP A 25 4.33 -37.42 3.84
CA ASP A 25 4.55 -37.11 5.25
C ASP A 25 4.34 -35.62 5.55
N GLN A 26 4.74 -34.73 4.64
CA GLN A 26 4.51 -33.28 4.76
C GLN A 26 3.02 -32.87 4.87
N TRP A 27 2.10 -33.71 4.39
CA TRP A 27 0.65 -33.46 4.40
C TRP A 27 -0.06 -34.18 5.56
N LYS A 28 0.65 -35.04 6.30
CA LYS A 28 0.11 -35.70 7.50
C LYS A 28 0.02 -34.65 8.62
N LYS A 29 -1.22 -34.30 9.01
CA LYS A 29 -1.50 -33.39 10.15
C LYS A 29 -0.88 -33.86 11.48
N THR A 30 -0.55 -35.14 11.57
CA THR A 30 -0.01 -35.79 12.78
C THR A 30 1.49 -35.55 12.98
N LEU A 31 2.23 -35.13 11.95
CA LEU A 31 3.65 -34.83 12.11
C LEU A 31 3.82 -33.44 12.69
N LYS A 32 4.23 -33.38 13.96
CA LYS A 32 4.64 -32.12 14.61
C LYS A 32 5.81 -31.55 13.83
N ARG A 33 5.56 -30.50 13.06
CA ARG A 33 6.60 -29.80 12.32
C ARG A 33 7.50 -29.12 13.35
N LYS A 34 8.78 -29.49 13.38
CA LYS A 34 9.78 -28.74 14.13
C LYS A 34 9.96 -27.41 13.40
N HIS A 35 9.21 -26.39 13.84
CA HIS A 35 9.40 -25.03 13.35
C HIS A 35 10.75 -24.57 13.88
N ASN A 36 11.76 -24.50 13.02
CA ASN A 36 12.93 -23.69 13.32
C ASN A 36 12.42 -22.25 13.29
N SER A 37 12.41 -21.59 14.45
CA SER A 37 12.20 -20.15 14.51
C SER A 37 13.30 -19.54 13.66
N ILE A 38 12.94 -19.05 12.48
CA ILE A 38 13.84 -18.23 11.70
C ILE A 38 13.90 -16.93 12.48
N GLU A 39 15.03 -16.67 13.15
CA GLU A 39 15.29 -15.34 13.68
C GLU A 39 15.14 -14.37 12.51
N SER A 40 14.16 -13.46 12.61
CA SER A 40 14.05 -12.38 11.65
C SER A 40 15.24 -11.46 11.92
N SER A 41 16.30 -11.59 11.12
CA SER A 41 17.31 -10.55 11.03
C SER A 41 16.64 -9.36 10.34
N HIS A 42 15.92 -8.55 11.12
CA HIS A 42 15.59 -7.20 10.72
C HIS A 42 16.92 -6.47 10.66
N ASP A 43 17.55 -6.53 9.50
CA ASP A 43 18.81 -5.86 9.23
C ASP A 43 18.59 -4.36 9.37
N LEU A 44 18.92 -3.83 10.54
CA LEU A 44 18.77 -2.41 10.85
C LEU A 44 19.56 -1.56 9.85
N SER A 45 20.65 -2.10 9.28
CA SER A 45 21.42 -1.42 8.23
C SER A 45 20.64 -1.28 6.91
N HIS A 46 19.83 -2.29 6.56
CA HIS A 46 18.94 -2.22 5.42
C HIS A 46 17.82 -1.18 5.64
N LEU A 47 17.29 -1.08 6.86
CA LEU A 47 16.31 -0.06 7.20
C LEU A 47 16.91 1.36 7.14
N GLU A 48 18.14 1.54 7.62
CA GLU A 48 18.88 2.80 7.51
C GLU A 48 19.15 3.19 6.05
N LEU A 49 19.48 2.22 5.20
CA LEU A 49 19.66 2.44 3.76
C LEU A 49 18.36 2.91 3.11
N ILE A 50 17.23 2.25 3.39
CA ILE A 50 15.91 2.65 2.89
C ILE A 50 15.56 4.06 3.36
N LYS A 51 15.79 4.38 4.64
CA LYS A 51 15.54 5.72 5.20
C LYS A 51 16.37 6.78 4.48
N LYS A 52 17.64 6.49 4.18
CA LYS A 52 18.52 7.40 3.43
C LYS A 52 18.01 7.64 2.01
N GLN A 53 17.64 6.57 1.29
CA GLN A 53 17.10 6.68 -0.07
C GLN A 53 15.80 7.49 -0.10
N TYR A 54 14.90 7.24 0.85
CA TYR A 54 13.67 8.01 1.00
C TYR A 54 13.95 9.52 1.18
N ASN A 55 14.88 9.86 2.08
CA ASN A 55 15.22 11.27 2.33
C ASN A 55 15.79 11.95 1.08
N GLU A 56 16.67 11.27 0.33
CA GLU A 56 17.21 11.81 -0.93
C GLU A 56 16.12 12.02 -2.00
N MET A 57 15.14 11.12 -2.08
CA MET A 57 13.97 11.31 -2.93
C MET A 57 13.16 12.54 -2.50
N CYS A 58 12.85 12.69 -1.22
CA CYS A 58 12.14 13.87 -0.72
C CYS A 58 12.86 15.18 -1.05
N LYS A 59 14.19 15.22 -0.93
CA LYS A 59 14.99 16.41 -1.28
C LYS A 59 14.86 16.76 -2.76
N LYS A 60 14.92 15.78 -3.66
CA LYS A 60 14.80 16.00 -5.11
C LYS A 60 13.46 16.65 -5.48
N PHE A 61 12.39 16.26 -4.82
CA PHE A 61 11.05 16.77 -5.10
C PHE A 61 10.66 17.99 -4.27
N TYR A 62 11.48 18.40 -3.29
CA TYR A 62 11.16 19.49 -2.37
C TYR A 62 10.85 20.82 -3.07
N ASN A 63 11.67 21.19 -4.04
CA ASN A 63 11.50 22.46 -4.75
C ASN A 63 10.17 22.52 -5.53
N ILE A 64 9.78 21.40 -6.15
CA ILE A 64 8.52 21.30 -6.90
C ILE A 64 7.34 21.39 -5.92
N ALA A 65 7.37 20.63 -4.82
CA ALA A 65 6.34 20.69 -3.79
C ALA A 65 6.20 22.10 -3.20
N LYS A 66 7.31 22.80 -2.95
CA LYS A 66 7.32 24.19 -2.46
C LYS A 66 6.65 25.16 -3.44
N VAL A 67 6.95 25.05 -4.72
CA VAL A 67 6.34 25.90 -5.76
C VAL A 67 4.84 25.65 -5.88
N VAL A 68 4.42 24.37 -5.87
CA VAL A 68 3.00 24.00 -5.94
C VAL A 68 2.24 24.50 -4.71
N ALA A 69 2.79 24.35 -3.51
CA ALA A 69 2.16 24.84 -2.28
C ALA A 69 1.99 26.37 -2.28
N ALA A 70 3.00 27.11 -2.72
CA ALA A 70 2.91 28.57 -2.86
C ALA A 70 1.88 29.00 -3.91
N PHE A 71 1.76 28.24 -5.01
CA PHE A 71 0.76 28.48 -6.04
C PHE A 71 -0.67 28.23 -5.54
N GLU A 72 -0.89 27.19 -4.73
CA GLU A 72 -2.18 26.91 -4.11
C GLU A 72 -2.60 28.04 -3.15
N GLU A 73 -1.69 28.51 -2.29
CA GLU A 73 -1.92 29.63 -1.38
C GLU A 73 -2.23 30.94 -2.15
N LEU A 74 -1.49 31.20 -3.24
CA LEU A 74 -1.75 32.33 -4.11
C LEU A 74 -3.14 32.23 -4.78
N THR A 75 -3.49 31.05 -5.29
CA THR A 75 -4.77 30.80 -5.96
C THR A 75 -5.93 30.98 -4.97
N GLU A 76 -5.78 30.50 -3.75
CA GLU A 76 -6.75 30.67 -2.68
C GLU A 76 -6.90 32.15 -2.27
N THR A 77 -5.80 32.89 -2.22
CA THR A 77 -5.82 34.34 -1.95
C THR A 77 -6.53 35.10 -3.07
N VAL A 78 -6.21 34.81 -4.33
CA VAL A 78 -6.85 35.41 -5.51
C VAL A 78 -8.36 35.09 -5.53
N ARG A 79 -8.73 33.84 -5.24
CA ARG A 79 -10.14 33.42 -5.14
C ARG A 79 -10.90 34.22 -4.08
N ARG A 80 -10.29 34.47 -2.91
CA ARG A 80 -10.88 35.31 -1.86
C ARG A 80 -11.01 36.77 -2.28
N VAL A 81 -9.96 37.36 -2.85
CA VAL A 81 -9.97 38.76 -3.30
C VAL A 81 -11.02 38.97 -4.40
N LEU A 82 -11.09 38.08 -5.38
CA LEU A 82 -12.11 38.13 -6.42
C LEU A 82 -13.51 37.95 -5.81
N GLY A 83 -13.70 36.99 -4.89
CA GLY A 83 -14.96 36.81 -4.16
C GLY A 83 -15.38 38.05 -3.36
N LEU A 84 -14.44 38.81 -2.79
CA LEU A 84 -14.70 40.07 -2.12
C LEU A 84 -14.98 41.22 -3.10
N GLY A 85 -14.29 41.26 -4.25
CA GLY A 85 -14.51 42.25 -5.31
C GLY A 85 -15.91 42.17 -5.93
N TYR A 86 -16.47 40.97 -6.11
CA TYR A 86 -17.87 40.80 -6.53
C TYR A 86 -18.88 41.28 -5.47
N VAL A 87 -18.57 41.13 -4.18
CA VAL A 87 -19.44 41.58 -3.08
C VAL A 87 -19.36 43.10 -2.86
N VAL A 88 -18.22 43.72 -3.15
CA VAL A 88 -18.06 45.19 -3.10
C VAL A 88 -18.72 45.85 -4.32
N GLY A 89 -18.47 45.35 -5.54
CA GLY A 89 -19.05 45.91 -6.76
C GLY A 89 -20.59 45.81 -6.86
N THR A 90 -21.21 44.89 -6.12
CA THR A 90 -22.68 44.79 -6.02
C THR A 90 -23.28 45.72 -4.96
N LYS A 91 -22.50 46.23 -4.01
CA LYS A 91 -22.98 47.26 -3.06
C LYS A 91 -22.96 48.66 -3.65
N ASP A 92 -22.05 48.92 -4.57
CA ASP A 92 -21.92 50.23 -5.24
C ASP A 92 -22.96 50.43 -6.36
N LEU A 93 -23.61 49.36 -6.85
CA LEU A 93 -24.68 49.42 -7.85
C LEU A 93 -26.10 49.63 -7.28
N TYR A 94 -26.29 49.49 -5.96
CA TYR A 94 -27.59 49.62 -5.30
C TYR A 94 -27.68 50.75 -4.26
N ASN A 95 -26.62 51.55 -4.09
CA ASN A 95 -26.61 52.74 -3.22
C ASN A 95 -26.34 54.02 -4.03
N GLY A 96 -27.12 54.23 -5.09
CA GLY A 96 -27.26 55.48 -5.82
C GLY A 96 -28.69 56.01 -5.73
#